data_AF-A0AAT9HMF5-F1
#
_entry.id   AF-A0AAT9HMF5-F1
#
_cell.length_a   1.000
_cell.length_b   1.000
_cell.length_c   1.000
_cell.angle_alpha   90.00
_cell.angle_beta   90.00
_cell.angle_gamma   90.00
#
_symmetry.space_group_name_H-M   'P 1'
#
loop_
_entity.id
_entity.type
_entity.pdbx_description
1 polymer ?
#
loop_
_entity_poly.entity_id
_entity_poly.type
_entity_poly.pdbx_seq_one_letter_code
_entity_poly.pdbx_strand_id
1 'polypeptide(L)'
;MALGELARGTTGLPVTVENDVRALTVAEQWFGAGVGLSDFALVTVGAGIGCGLVVHGQVVAGAHGVAGEIGHVAIDPAGRVCHCGNRGCVEAIAADQAILDRITETTGRAVTDSAHAVDLACQGFREYRRSMPPPVRRSAAASPPWPTFSDLNE
;
A
#
# COMPACT_ATOMS: atom_id res chain seq x y z
N MET A 1 -31.53 2.82 6.04
CA MET A 1 -31.05 3.45 7.28
C MET A 1 -29.54 3.38 7.25
N ALA A 2 -28.84 4.50 7.46
CA ALA A 2 -27.39 4.52 7.37
C ALA A 2 -26.76 3.82 8.58
N LEU A 3 -25.61 3.17 8.41
CA LEU A 3 -24.92 2.42 9.49
C LEU A 3 -24.74 3.25 10.77
N GLY A 4 -24.37 4.53 10.61
CA GLY A 4 -24.20 5.45 11.74
C GLY A 4 -25.49 5.73 12.52
N GLU A 5 -26.65 5.78 11.85
CA GLU A 5 -27.95 5.99 12.50
C GLU A 5 -28.37 4.77 13.30
N LEU A 6 -28.19 3.57 12.73
CA LEU A 6 -28.46 2.29 13.41
C LEU A 6 -27.63 2.14 14.68
N ALA A 7 -26.32 2.39 14.57
CA ALA A 7 -25.41 2.32 15.70
C ALA A 7 -25.75 3.36 16.78
N ARG A 8 -26.06 4.60 16.38
CA ARG A 8 -26.48 5.65 17.31
C ARG A 8 -27.79 5.31 18.03
N GLY A 9 -28.80 4.82 17.31
CA GLY A 9 -30.08 4.41 17.90
C GLY A 9 -29.95 3.24 18.88
N THR A 10 -29.02 2.32 18.60
CA THR A 10 -28.76 1.14 19.44
C THR A 10 -27.97 1.48 20.70
N THR A 11 -26.98 2.37 20.59
CA THR A 11 -26.05 2.68 21.69
C THR A 11 -26.49 3.89 22.53
N GLY A 12 -27.28 4.79 21.97
CA GLY A 12 -27.58 6.09 22.57
C GLY A 12 -26.39 7.06 22.61
N LEU A 13 -25.27 6.73 21.96
CA LEU A 13 -24.02 7.50 21.99
C LEU A 13 -23.74 8.23 20.67
N PRO A 14 -22.91 9.28 20.67
CA PRO A 14 -22.36 9.85 19.44
C PRO A 14 -21.59 8.79 18.64
N VAL A 15 -21.88 8.70 17.34
CA VAL A 15 -21.25 7.76 16.41
C VAL A 15 -20.71 8.50 15.19
N THR A 16 -19.46 8.19 14.84
CA THR A 16 -18.79 8.55 13.58
C THR A 16 -18.45 7.26 12.84
N VAL A 17 -18.70 7.24 11.52
CA VAL A 17 -18.29 6.13 10.63
C VAL A 17 -17.23 6.68 9.71
N GLU A 18 -16.15 5.93 9.54
CA GLU A 18 -15.00 6.34 8.73
C GLU A 18 -14.50 5.17 7.88
N ASN A 19 -13.88 5.50 6.75
CA ASN A 19 -13.11 4.53 5.96
C ASN A 19 -11.98 3.92 6.82
N ASP A 20 -11.69 2.64 6.61
CA ASP A 20 -10.68 1.89 7.36
C ASP A 20 -9.27 2.49 7.27
N VAL A 21 -8.81 2.85 6.07
CA VAL A 21 -7.50 3.47 5.83
C VAL A 21 -7.43 4.86 6.44
N ARG A 22 -8.50 5.65 6.36
CA ARG A 22 -8.55 6.97 7.02
C ARG A 22 -8.56 6.83 8.54
N ALA A 23 -9.30 5.87 9.09
CA ALA A 23 -9.28 5.57 10.53
C ALA A 23 -7.89 5.12 10.99
N LEU A 24 -7.21 4.28 10.21
CA LEU A 24 -5.82 3.88 10.46
C LEU A 24 -4.86 5.09 10.42
N THR A 25 -5.08 6.02 9.49
CA THR A 25 -4.29 7.25 9.39
C THR A 25 -4.41 8.12 10.63
N VAL A 26 -5.63 8.27 11.17
CA VAL A 26 -5.83 8.96 12.46
C VAL A 26 -5.10 8.24 13.59
N ALA A 27 -5.15 6.90 13.62
CA ALA A 27 -4.46 6.12 14.63
C ALA A 27 -2.94 6.30 14.56
N GLU A 28 -2.35 6.26 13.36
CA GLU A 28 -0.91 6.52 13.16
C GLU A 28 -0.53 7.97 13.48
N GLN A 29 -1.40 8.94 13.22
CA GLN A 29 -1.19 10.35 13.59
C GLN A 29 -1.15 10.55 15.10
N TRP A 30 -2.00 9.85 15.86
CA TRP A 30 -2.12 10.03 17.30
C TRP A 30 -1.16 9.16 18.11
N PHE A 31 -0.87 7.96 17.64
CA PHE A 31 -0.21 6.93 18.44
C PHE A 31 0.92 6.19 17.72
N GLY A 32 1.10 6.40 16.42
CA GLY A 32 2.03 5.64 15.60
C GLY A 32 3.16 6.47 15.01
N ALA A 33 3.58 6.11 13.80
CA ALA A 33 4.71 6.74 13.12
C ALA A 33 4.43 8.19 12.68
N GLY A 34 3.16 8.61 12.67
CA GLY A 34 2.74 9.96 12.30
C GLY A 34 2.82 10.98 13.45
N VAL A 35 3.14 10.56 14.68
CA VAL A 35 3.16 11.46 15.84
C VAL A 35 4.19 12.58 15.66
N GLY A 36 3.71 13.81 15.76
CA GLY A 36 4.53 15.03 15.61
C GLY A 36 4.76 15.46 14.17
N LEU A 37 4.30 14.69 13.18
CA LEU A 37 4.38 15.07 11.77
C LEU A 37 3.17 15.91 11.37
N SER A 38 3.43 17.00 10.65
CA SER A 38 2.36 17.84 10.07
C SER A 38 1.89 17.31 8.72
N ASP A 39 2.74 16.60 7.99
CA ASP A 39 2.47 16.16 6.62
C ASP A 39 3.00 14.73 6.44
N PHE A 40 2.11 13.79 6.12
CA PHE A 40 2.51 12.42 5.77
C PHE A 40 1.43 11.72 4.95
N ALA A 41 1.85 10.67 4.26
CA ALA A 41 0.96 9.73 3.59
C ALA A 41 1.10 8.35 4.21
N LEU A 42 -0.02 7.74 4.55
CA LEU A 42 -0.11 6.33 4.89
C LEU A 42 -0.61 5.59 3.66
N VAL A 43 0.07 4.51 3.27
CA VAL A 43 -0.36 3.65 2.15
C VAL A 43 -0.53 2.23 2.67
N THR A 44 -1.71 1.66 2.48
CA THR A 44 -1.96 0.24 2.74
C THR A 44 -1.77 -0.54 1.44
N VAL A 45 -1.11 -1.69 1.55
CA VAL A 45 -1.00 -2.68 0.48
C VAL A 45 -1.34 -4.03 1.10
N GLY A 46 -2.33 -4.71 0.54
CA GLY A 46 -2.79 -6.00 1.01
C GLY A 46 -3.92 -6.50 0.12
N ALA A 47 -5.06 -6.86 0.73
CA ALA A 47 -6.28 -7.23 0.01
C ALA A 47 -6.73 -6.14 -0.99
N GLY A 48 -6.45 -4.88 -0.66
CA GLY A 48 -6.59 -3.73 -1.57
C GLY A 48 -5.43 -2.74 -1.40
N ILE A 49 -5.53 -1.60 -2.08
CA ILE A 49 -4.57 -0.50 -1.98
C ILE A 49 -5.31 0.80 -1.70
N GLY A 50 -5.04 1.38 -0.54
CA GLY A 50 -5.60 2.66 -0.15
C GLY A 50 -4.53 3.60 0.39
N CYS A 51 -4.90 4.87 0.51
CA CYS A 51 -4.05 5.88 1.10
C CYS A 51 -4.84 6.77 2.05
N GLY A 52 -4.22 7.18 3.14
CA GLY A 52 -4.69 8.33 3.91
C GLY A 52 -3.61 9.41 3.92
N LEU A 53 -4.06 10.66 3.90
CA LEU A 53 -3.20 11.82 3.81
C LEU A 53 -3.43 12.71 5.01
N VAL A 54 -2.33 13.18 5.61
CA VAL A 54 -2.33 14.28 6.58
C VAL A 54 -1.58 15.43 5.95
N VAL A 55 -2.19 16.61 5.93
CA VAL A 55 -1.60 17.85 5.41
C VAL A 55 -1.88 18.97 6.40
N HIS A 56 -0.84 19.71 6.79
CA HIS A 56 -0.93 20.76 7.81
C HIS A 56 -1.58 20.28 9.13
N GLY A 57 -1.26 19.05 9.52
CA GLY A 57 -1.76 18.39 10.72
C GLY A 57 -3.22 17.92 10.63
N GLN A 58 -3.85 18.00 9.45
CA GLN A 58 -5.25 17.61 9.25
C GLN A 58 -5.37 16.43 8.31
N VAL A 59 -6.19 15.44 8.68
CA VAL A 59 -6.52 14.33 7.81
C VAL A 59 -7.38 14.82 6.64
N VAL A 60 -6.97 14.50 5.42
CA VAL A 60 -7.63 14.93 4.20
C VAL A 60 -8.78 13.98 3.87
N ALA A 61 -10.02 14.46 3.97
CA ALA A 61 -11.21 13.71 3.56
C ALA A 61 -11.53 13.85 2.06
N GLY A 62 -11.14 14.97 1.46
CA GLY A 62 -11.53 15.36 0.10
C GLY A 62 -12.96 15.87 0.00
N ALA A 63 -13.31 16.53 -1.12
CA ALA A 63 -14.60 17.19 -1.30
C ALA A 63 -15.82 16.24 -1.23
N HIS A 64 -15.61 14.95 -1.48
CA HIS A 64 -16.65 13.92 -1.48
C HIS A 64 -16.39 12.81 -0.46
N GLY A 65 -15.41 12.97 0.43
CA GLY A 65 -15.07 11.94 1.42
C GLY A 65 -14.33 10.73 0.85
N VAL A 66 -13.82 10.82 -0.39
CA VAL A 66 -13.13 9.72 -1.12
C VAL A 66 -11.66 10.06 -1.43
N ALA A 67 -11.06 11.01 -0.72
CA ALA A 67 -9.61 11.21 -0.82
C ALA A 67 -8.88 9.94 -0.37
N GLY A 68 -7.86 9.56 -1.11
CA GLY A 68 -7.04 8.39 -0.77
C GLY A 68 -7.30 7.12 -1.60
N GLU A 69 -8.25 7.14 -2.53
CA GLU A 69 -8.60 6.03 -3.43
C GLU A 69 -7.55 5.80 -4.54
N ILE A 70 -6.26 5.78 -4.17
CA ILE A 70 -5.14 5.64 -5.10
C ILE A 70 -5.12 4.26 -5.76
N GLY A 71 -5.69 3.24 -5.11
CA GLY A 71 -5.84 1.89 -5.66
C GLY A 71 -6.63 1.88 -6.96
N HIS A 72 -7.55 2.85 -7.16
CA HIS A 72 -8.41 2.93 -8.33
C HIS A 72 -7.92 3.87 -9.43
N VAL A 73 -6.75 4.50 -9.25
CA VAL A 73 -6.11 5.28 -10.31
C VAL A 73 -5.72 4.33 -11.46
N ALA A 74 -6.22 4.62 -12.67
CA ALA A 74 -5.89 3.83 -13.85
C ALA A 74 -4.47 4.16 -14.32
N ILE A 75 -3.60 3.15 -14.35
CA ILE A 75 -2.22 3.24 -14.83
C ILE A 75 -1.98 2.40 -16.10
N ASP A 76 -2.89 1.48 -16.43
CA ASP A 76 -2.85 0.69 -17.66
C ASP A 76 -4.24 0.57 -18.32
N PRO A 77 -4.55 1.38 -19.33
CA PRO A 77 -5.84 1.31 -20.03
C PRO A 77 -6.13 -0.04 -20.70
N ALA A 78 -5.11 -0.88 -20.94
CA ALA A 78 -5.25 -2.23 -21.48
C ALA A 78 -5.20 -3.32 -20.39
N GLY A 79 -4.99 -2.93 -19.12
CA GLY A 79 -4.76 -3.82 -17.98
C GLY A 79 -5.97 -4.64 -17.56
N ARG A 80 -5.90 -5.27 -16.38
CA ARG A 80 -7.01 -6.09 -15.84
C ARG A 80 -8.22 -5.24 -15.47
N VAL A 81 -9.40 -5.85 -15.49
CA VAL A 81 -10.61 -5.22 -14.95
C VAL A 81 -10.47 -5.17 -13.42
N CYS A 82 -10.66 -3.99 -12.85
CA CYS A 82 -10.73 -3.78 -11.41
C CYS A 82 -12.17 -4.03 -10.92
N HIS A 83 -12.33 -4.44 -9.67
CA HIS A 83 -13.66 -4.65 -9.08
C HIS A 83 -14.51 -3.37 -9.02
N CYS A 84 -13.87 -2.19 -9.03
CA CYS A 84 -14.57 -0.91 -9.13
C CYS A 84 -15.23 -0.66 -10.50
N GLY A 85 -15.00 -1.54 -11.49
CA GLY A 85 -15.55 -1.47 -12.84
C GLY A 85 -14.62 -0.81 -13.87
N ASN A 86 -13.52 -0.18 -13.44
CA ASN A 86 -12.53 0.42 -14.33
C ASN A 86 -11.47 -0.60 -14.79
N ARG A 87 -10.50 -0.19 -15.62
CA ARG A 87 -9.42 -1.03 -16.15
C ARG A 87 -8.04 -0.50 -15.77
N GLY A 88 -7.16 -1.44 -15.40
CA GLY A 88 -5.76 -1.23 -15.02
C GLY A 88 -5.56 -0.23 -13.90
N CYS A 89 -6.44 -0.29 -12.91
CA CYS A 89 -6.24 0.35 -11.63
C CYS A 89 -4.96 -0.18 -10.95
N VAL A 90 -4.29 0.65 -10.16
CA VAL A 90 -3.11 0.25 -9.36
C VAL A 90 -3.39 -1.04 -8.57
N GLU A 91 -4.54 -1.13 -7.92
CA GLU A 91 -4.96 -2.29 -7.14
C GLU A 91 -5.09 -3.56 -7.97
N ALA A 92 -5.62 -3.45 -9.20
CA ALA A 92 -5.78 -4.58 -10.12
C ALA A 92 -4.44 -5.16 -10.61
N ILE A 93 -3.32 -4.52 -10.25
CA ILE A 93 -1.97 -4.90 -10.65
C ILE A 93 -1.12 -5.26 -9.43
N ALA A 94 -1.25 -4.51 -8.33
CA ALA A 94 -0.31 -4.56 -7.20
C ALA A 94 -0.93 -4.98 -5.87
N ALA A 95 -2.24 -5.24 -5.78
CA ALA A 95 -2.81 -5.87 -4.59
C ALA A 95 -2.35 -7.32 -4.46
N ASP A 96 -2.48 -7.88 -3.26
CA ASP A 96 -2.05 -9.24 -2.93
C ASP A 96 -2.54 -10.25 -3.96
N GLN A 97 -3.84 -10.30 -4.23
CA GLN A 97 -4.40 -11.27 -5.17
C GLN A 97 -3.85 -11.07 -6.60
N ALA A 98 -3.67 -9.82 -7.03
CA ALA A 98 -3.11 -9.52 -8.35
C ALA A 98 -1.66 -10.00 -8.47
N ILE A 99 -0.87 -9.85 -7.41
CA ILE A 99 0.51 -10.36 -7.34
C ILE A 99 0.51 -11.89 -7.39
N LEU A 100 -0.33 -12.55 -6.59
CA LEU A 100 -0.42 -14.02 -6.55
C LEU A 100 -0.80 -14.60 -7.90
N ASP A 101 -1.85 -14.07 -8.52
CA ASP A 101 -2.31 -14.47 -9.85
C ASP A 101 -1.17 -14.31 -10.88
N ARG A 102 -0.47 -13.16 -10.83
CA ARG A 102 0.64 -12.89 -11.75
C ARG A 102 1.80 -13.85 -11.56
N ILE A 103 2.14 -14.23 -10.32
CA ILE A 103 3.18 -15.22 -10.07
C ILE A 103 2.77 -16.57 -10.65
N THR A 104 1.54 -17.03 -10.40
CA THR A 104 1.06 -18.30 -10.91
C THR A 104 1.02 -18.33 -12.44
N GLU A 105 0.51 -17.28 -13.08
CA GLU A 105 0.51 -17.17 -14.54
C GLU A 105 1.92 -17.16 -15.16
N THR A 106 2.88 -16.49 -14.52
CA THR A 106 4.24 -16.34 -15.07
C THR A 106 5.09 -17.58 -14.86
N THR A 107 4.94 -18.22 -13.70
CA THR A 107 5.85 -19.29 -13.25
C THR A 107 5.23 -20.68 -13.33
N GLY A 108 3.90 -20.78 -13.48
CA GLY A 108 3.15 -22.02 -13.35
C GLY A 108 3.09 -22.57 -11.92
N ARG A 109 3.61 -21.83 -10.92
CA ARG A 109 3.65 -22.28 -9.52
C ARG A 109 2.40 -21.82 -8.81
N ALA A 110 1.75 -22.75 -8.11
CA ALA A 110 0.69 -22.40 -7.17
C ALA A 110 1.30 -21.63 -5.99
N VAL A 111 0.73 -20.46 -5.68
CA VAL A 111 1.06 -19.65 -4.50
C VAL A 111 -0.22 -19.47 -3.69
N THR A 112 -0.11 -19.59 -2.38
CA THR A 112 -1.27 -19.69 -1.47
C THR A 112 -1.65 -18.35 -0.87
N ASP A 113 -0.65 -17.52 -0.59
CA ASP A 113 -0.77 -16.26 0.13
C ASP A 113 0.47 -15.40 -0.08
N SER A 114 0.41 -14.15 0.37
CA SER A 114 1.48 -13.16 0.23
C SER A 114 2.75 -13.57 0.97
N ALA A 115 2.67 -14.29 2.09
CA ALA A 115 3.86 -14.74 2.81
C ALA A 115 4.64 -15.79 1.99
N HIS A 116 3.93 -16.77 1.41
CA HIS A 116 4.51 -17.73 0.49
C HIS A 116 5.11 -17.01 -0.74
N ALA A 117 4.42 -16.01 -1.31
CA ALA A 117 4.97 -15.22 -2.41
C ALA A 117 6.30 -14.53 -2.05
N VAL A 118 6.39 -13.91 -0.87
CA VAL A 118 7.61 -13.27 -0.36
C VAL A 118 8.72 -14.29 -0.16
N ASP A 119 8.40 -15.47 0.37
CA ASP A 119 9.38 -16.54 0.54
C ASP A 119 9.97 -17.00 -0.80
N LEU A 120 9.12 -17.18 -1.82
CA LEU A 120 9.57 -17.53 -3.18
C LEU A 120 10.46 -16.45 -3.77
N ALA A 121 10.08 -15.18 -3.63
CA ALA A 121 10.88 -14.06 -4.09
C ALA A 121 12.25 -14.01 -3.39
N CYS A 122 12.27 -14.19 -2.07
CA CYS A 122 13.50 -14.20 -1.27
C CYS A 122 14.42 -15.37 -1.64
N GLN A 123 13.86 -16.56 -1.89
CA GLN A 123 14.62 -17.72 -2.36
C GLN A 123 15.24 -17.46 -3.72
N GLY A 124 14.44 -17.02 -4.70
CA GLY A 124 14.92 -16.71 -6.05
C GLY A 124 15.99 -15.62 -6.06
N PHE A 125 15.84 -14.57 -5.22
CA PHE A 125 16.86 -13.53 -5.08
C PHE A 125 18.16 -14.07 -4.50
N ARG A 126 18.09 -14.94 -3.48
CA ARG A 126 19.29 -15.58 -2.91
C ARG A 126 20.00 -16.47 -3.91
N GLU A 127 19.27 -17.22 -4.73
CA GLU A 127 19.82 -18.07 -5.79
C GLU A 127 20.49 -17.23 -6.88
N TYR A 128 19.81 -16.19 -7.38
CA TYR A 128 20.36 -15.23 -8.32
C TYR A 128 21.66 -14.58 -7.80
N ARG A 129 21.67 -14.17 -6.53
CA ARG A 129 22.86 -13.56 -5.92
C ARG A 129 24.03 -14.56 -5.80
N ARG A 130 23.75 -15.87 -5.67
CA ARG A 130 24.78 -16.92 -5.64
C ARG A 130 25.31 -17.25 -7.03
N SER A 131 24.50 -17.13 -8.08
CA SER A 131 24.91 -17.38 -9.47
C SER A 131 25.63 -16.19 -10.11
N MET A 132 25.49 -14.99 -9.54
CA MET A 132 26.24 -13.81 -9.96
C MET A 132 27.74 -14.00 -9.68
N PRO A 133 28.63 -13.72 -10.65
CA PRO A 133 30.07 -13.71 -10.38
C PRO A 133 30.36 -12.68 -9.27
N PRO A 134 31.38 -12.91 -8.42
CA PRO A 134 31.75 -11.94 -7.39
C PRO A 134 31.92 -10.57 -8.06
N PRO A 135 31.43 -9.48 -7.44
CA PRO A 135 31.53 -8.17 -8.04
C PRO A 135 33.00 -7.95 -8.42
N VAL A 136 33.26 -7.78 -9.72
CA VAL A 136 34.58 -7.32 -10.19
C VAL A 136 34.82 -6.05 -9.38
N ARG A 137 35.88 -6.02 -8.56
CA ARG A 137 36.25 -4.83 -7.80
C ARG A 137 36.44 -3.71 -8.82
N ARG A 138 35.39 -2.94 -9.10
CA ARG A 138 35.55 -1.62 -9.66
C ARG A 138 36.33 -0.86 -8.60
N SER A 139 37.43 -0.24 -9.02
CA SER A 139 38.16 0.73 -8.21
C SER A 139 37.13 1.64 -7.54
N ALA A 140 37.30 1.84 -6.24
CA ALA A 140 36.36 2.55 -5.38
C ALA A 140 36.05 3.96 -5.94
N ALA A 141 34.99 4.06 -6.73
CA ALA A 141 34.22 5.27 -6.91
C ALA A 141 32.83 4.90 -6.40
N ALA A 142 32.62 5.17 -5.12
CA ALA A 142 31.40 4.87 -4.40
C ALA A 142 30.19 5.44 -5.15
N SER A 143 29.28 4.58 -5.58
CA SER A 143 27.91 5.02 -5.79
C SER A 143 27.31 5.22 -4.41
N PRO A 144 26.70 6.38 -4.10
CA PRO A 144 26.12 6.60 -2.79
C PRO A 144 25.00 5.58 -2.54
N PRO A 145 24.78 5.17 -1.28
CA PRO A 145 23.65 4.31 -0.93
C PRO A 145 22.33 5.00 -1.28
N TRP A 146 21.30 4.21 -1.57
CA TRP A 146 19.93 4.71 -1.68
C TRP A 146 19.56 5.45 -0.40
N PRO A 147 18.95 6.65 -0.48
CA PRO A 147 18.55 7.38 0.70
C PRO A 147 17.55 6.56 1.51
N THR A 148 17.75 6.48 2.81
CA THR A 148 16.77 5.97 3.76
C THR A 148 15.69 7.02 3.99
N PHE A 149 14.55 6.62 4.54
CA PHE A 149 13.45 7.54 4.84
C PHE A 149 13.88 8.70 5.77
N SER A 150 14.91 8.47 6.61
CA SER A 150 15.52 9.50 7.46
C SER A 150 16.32 10.55 6.68
N ASP A 151 16.83 10.21 5.50
CA ASP A 151 17.67 11.09 4.67
C ASP A 151 16.85 12.04 3.77
N LEU A 152 15.52 11.89 3.75
CA LEU A 152 14.59 12.69 2.92
C LEU A 152 13.85 13.76 3.73
N ASN A 153 14.11 13.86 5.03
CA ASN A 153 13.37 14.71 5.98
C ASN A 153 14.24 15.79 6.68
N GLU A 154 15.40 16.13 6.09
CA GLU A 154 16.15 17.38 6.37
C GLU A 154 15.99 18.38 5.23
#